data_AF-A0A4Y9FMQ6-F1
#
_entry.id   AF-A0A4Y9FMQ6-F1
#
_cell.length_a   1.000
_cell.length_b   1.000
_cell.length_c   1.000
_cell.angle_alpha   90.00
_cell.angle_beta   90.00
_cell.angle_gamma   90.00
#
_symmetry.space_group_name_H-M   'P 1'
#
loop_
_entity.id
_entity.type
_entity.pdbx_description
1 polymer ?
#
loop_
_entity_poly.entity_id
_entity_poly.type
_entity_poly.pdbx_seq_one_letter_code
_entity_poly.pdbx_strand_id
1 'polypeptide(L)'
;MTDKEVLRLEQRDGEWVLAGEHAARLGLVDEYLAHLLDRNYSQATVRSYGYDLLAFCRWLIGQDRPLEEVTTDDLLGFLRACREATLPGRPGPNVVGMDGRPLDRYAATTINRRLGLLKVWWLFAVEGVARDRRLVRG
;
A
#
# COMPACT_ATOMS: atom_id res chain seq x y z
N MET A 1 -14.93 -15.72 -10.01
CA MET A 1 -14.26 -14.44 -9.74
C MET A 1 -13.49 -14.06 -10.98
N THR A 2 -14.03 -13.10 -11.71
CA THR A 2 -13.41 -12.58 -12.93
C THR A 2 -12.24 -11.69 -12.50
N ASP A 3 -11.10 -11.72 -13.20
CA ASP A 3 -9.90 -10.93 -12.85
C ASP A 3 -10.20 -9.42 -12.69
N LYS A 4 -11.25 -8.94 -13.38
CA LYS A 4 -11.80 -7.58 -13.27
C LYS A 4 -12.34 -7.20 -11.88
N GLU A 5 -12.76 -8.17 -11.07
CA GLU A 5 -13.32 -7.94 -9.73
C GLU A 5 -12.21 -7.74 -8.70
N VAL A 6 -11.03 -8.33 -8.91
CA VAL A 6 -9.93 -8.23 -7.93
C VAL A 6 -9.37 -6.81 -7.93
N LEU A 7 -9.27 -6.21 -6.73
CA LEU A 7 -8.61 -4.93 -6.52
C LEU A 7 -7.19 -4.98 -7.07
N ARG A 8 -6.83 -4.08 -7.99
CA ARG A 8 -5.54 -4.03 -8.69
C ARG A 8 -5.12 -2.60 -8.97
N LEU A 9 -3.85 -2.43 -9.35
CA LEU A 9 -3.30 -1.16 -9.79
C LEU A 9 -3.28 -1.13 -11.33
N GLU A 10 -3.82 -0.07 -11.93
CA GLU A 10 -3.85 0.16 -13.38
C GLU A 10 -3.24 1.52 -13.72
N GLN A 11 -2.74 1.63 -14.95
CA GLN A 11 -2.36 2.93 -15.52
C GLN A 11 -3.51 3.44 -16.39
N ARG A 12 -3.98 4.68 -16.14
CA ARG A 12 -5.03 5.35 -16.91
C ARG A 12 -4.62 6.78 -17.18
N ASP A 13 -4.62 7.19 -18.45
CA ASP A 13 -4.28 8.56 -18.88
C ASP A 13 -2.95 9.10 -18.34
N GLY A 14 -1.99 8.20 -18.10
CA GLY A 14 -0.67 8.55 -17.54
C GLY A 14 -0.62 8.54 -16.01
N GLU A 15 -1.72 8.30 -15.32
CA GLU A 15 -1.79 8.20 -13.87
C GLU A 15 -1.88 6.73 -13.41
N TRP A 16 -1.48 6.47 -12.16
CA TRP A 16 -1.66 5.17 -11.52
C TRP A 16 -2.84 5.22 -10.57
N VAL A 17 -3.82 4.34 -10.77
CA VAL A 17 -5.06 4.31 -9.98
C VAL A 17 -5.41 2.90 -9.56
N LEU A 18 -6.14 2.78 -8.44
CA LEU A 18 -6.74 1.53 -8.01
C LEU A 18 -8.02 1.25 -8.81
N ALA A 19 -8.19 -0.01 -9.21
CA ALA A 19 -9.33 -0.48 -9.98
C ALA A 19 -9.83 -1.84 -9.48
N GLY A 20 -11.10 -2.14 -9.75
CA GLY A 20 -11.75 -3.38 -9.32
C GLY A 20 -12.70 -3.16 -8.15
N GLU A 21 -13.10 -4.25 -7.51
CA GLU A 21 -13.98 -4.22 -6.34
C GLU A 21 -13.30 -3.45 -5.19
N HIS A 22 -14.08 -2.71 -4.41
CA HIS A 22 -13.64 -1.83 -3.32
C HIS A 22 -12.85 -0.58 -3.73
N ALA A 23 -12.45 -0.41 -5.00
CA ALA A 23 -11.64 0.74 -5.44
C ALA A 23 -12.30 2.11 -5.15
N ALA A 24 -13.63 2.20 -5.27
CA ALA A 24 -14.38 3.42 -4.97
C ALA A 24 -14.22 3.93 -3.52
N ARG A 25 -13.86 3.04 -2.58
CA ARG A 25 -13.63 3.38 -1.16
C ARG A 25 -12.18 3.78 -0.88
N LEU A 26 -11.32 3.76 -1.90
CA LEU A 26 -9.87 3.94 -1.78
C LEU A 26 -9.38 5.18 -2.53
N GLY A 27 -10.26 6.14 -2.84
CA GLY A 27 -9.94 7.35 -3.61
C GLY A 27 -8.76 8.16 -3.05
N LEU A 28 -8.57 8.13 -1.72
CA LEU A 28 -7.43 8.76 -1.05
C LEU A 28 -6.06 8.19 -1.49
N VAL A 29 -6.02 6.93 -1.94
CA VAL A 29 -4.82 6.34 -2.53
C VAL A 29 -4.53 6.95 -3.89
N ASP A 30 -5.56 7.09 -4.73
CA ASP A 30 -5.42 7.67 -6.08
C ASP A 30 -5.01 9.14 -5.98
N GLU A 31 -5.62 9.91 -5.08
CA GLU A 31 -5.23 11.30 -4.78
C GLU A 31 -3.76 11.42 -4.36
N TYR A 32 -3.29 10.49 -3.52
CA TYR A 32 -1.89 10.49 -3.10
C TYR A 32 -0.94 10.16 -4.26
N LEU A 33 -1.31 9.21 -5.14
CA LEU A 33 -0.49 8.85 -6.30
C LEU A 33 -0.42 10.00 -7.32
N ALA A 34 -1.53 10.69 -7.56
CA ALA A 34 -1.57 11.91 -8.38
C ALA A 34 -0.69 13.02 -7.77
N HIS A 35 -0.80 13.25 -6.46
CA HIS A 35 0.04 14.20 -5.73
C HIS A 35 1.55 13.92 -5.86
N LEU A 36 1.95 12.65 -5.95
CA LEU A 36 3.35 12.30 -6.20
C LEU A 36 3.80 12.65 -7.62
N LEU A 37 2.93 12.47 -8.61
CA LEU A 37 3.21 12.88 -10.00
C LEU A 37 3.36 14.40 -10.08
N ASP A 38 2.49 15.16 -9.42
CA ASP A 38 2.58 16.63 -9.33
C ASP A 38 3.88 17.10 -8.66
N ARG A 39 4.42 16.27 -7.75
CA ARG A 39 5.72 16.49 -7.09
C ARG A 39 6.93 16.07 -7.94
N ASN A 40 6.73 15.75 -9.22
CA ASN A 40 7.75 15.28 -10.16
C ASN A 40 8.43 13.95 -9.77
N TYR A 41 7.74 13.08 -9.02
CA TYR A 41 8.22 11.71 -8.86
C TYR A 41 8.11 10.96 -10.20
N SER A 42 9.08 10.10 -10.49
CA SER A 42 9.08 9.32 -11.74
C SER A 42 7.93 8.31 -11.75
N GLN A 43 7.44 8.00 -12.95
CA GLN A 43 6.42 6.96 -13.16
C GLN A 43 6.78 5.61 -12.54
N ALA A 44 8.06 5.23 -12.59
CA ALA A 44 8.55 3.99 -11.99
C ALA A 44 8.45 3.99 -10.45
N THR A 45 8.73 5.15 -9.83
CA THR A 45 8.59 5.31 -8.38
C THR A 45 7.12 5.30 -7.97
N VAL A 46 6.26 6.07 -8.66
CA VAL A 46 4.81 6.11 -8.39
C VAL A 46 4.19 4.73 -8.56
N ARG A 47 4.54 3.99 -9.62
CA ARG A 47 4.12 2.60 -9.82
C ARG A 47 4.54 1.70 -8.65
N SER A 48 5.79 1.80 -8.21
CA SER A 48 6.30 0.99 -7.09
C SER A 48 5.53 1.28 -5.81
N TYR A 49 5.22 2.55 -5.55
CA TYR A 49 4.43 2.99 -4.41
C TYR A 49 2.97 2.54 -4.52
N GLY A 50 2.38 2.60 -5.71
CA GLY A 50 1.04 2.08 -5.98
C GLY A 50 0.91 0.59 -5.64
N TYR A 51 1.91 -0.24 -5.97
CA TYR A 51 1.89 -1.66 -5.58
C TYR A 51 2.05 -1.88 -4.08
N ASP A 52 2.87 -1.07 -3.41
CA ASP A 52 3.02 -1.14 -1.96
C ASP A 52 1.71 -0.73 -1.24
N LEU A 53 1.01 0.30 -1.74
CA LEU A 53 -0.32 0.72 -1.24
C LEU A 53 -1.42 -0.29 -1.58
N LEU A 54 -1.40 -0.89 -2.77
CA LEU A 54 -2.32 -1.96 -3.15
C LEU A 54 -2.23 -3.16 -2.19
N ALA A 55 -1.00 -3.56 -1.82
CA ALA A 55 -0.80 -4.64 -0.87
C ALA A 55 -1.38 -4.31 0.52
N PHE A 56 -1.25 -3.06 0.96
CA PHE A 56 -1.85 -2.58 2.20
C PHE A 56 -3.39 -2.57 2.14
N CYS A 57 -3.97 -2.04 1.07
CA CYS A 57 -5.42 -1.99 0.89
C CYS A 57 -6.04 -3.39 0.88
N ARG A 58 -5.40 -4.36 0.21
CA ARG A 58 -5.83 -5.76 0.23
C ARG A 58 -5.79 -6.37 1.63
N TRP A 59 -4.76 -6.02 2.41
CA TRP A 59 -4.67 -6.47 3.80
C TRP A 59 -5.80 -5.87 4.65
N LEU A 60 -6.09 -4.57 4.52
CA LEU A 60 -7.19 -3.90 5.24
C LEU A 60 -8.56 -4.52 4.89
N ILE A 61 -8.82 -4.80 3.62
CA ILE A 61 -10.05 -5.48 3.18
C ILE A 61 -10.18 -6.85 3.87
N GLY A 62 -9.09 -7.60 3.97
CA GLY A 62 -9.07 -8.87 4.70
C GLY A 62 -9.29 -8.74 6.21
N GLN A 63 -9.13 -7.54 6.78
CA GLN A 63 -9.42 -7.23 8.18
C GLN A 63 -10.80 -6.56 8.37
N ASP A 64 -11.58 -6.38 7.29
CA ASP A 64 -12.83 -5.61 7.27
C ASP A 64 -12.64 -4.18 7.84
N ARG A 65 -11.50 -3.55 7.53
CA ARG A 65 -11.15 -2.21 7.99
C ARG A 65 -11.27 -1.17 6.86
N PRO A 66 -12.05 -0.09 7.04
CA PRO A 66 -12.11 0.99 6.06
C PRO A 66 -10.84 1.85 6.15
N LEU A 67 -10.43 2.41 5.00
CA LEU A 67 -9.22 3.22 4.88
C LEU A 67 -9.25 4.48 5.77
N GLU A 68 -10.44 5.05 5.98
CA GLU A 68 -10.68 6.26 6.76
C GLU A 68 -10.48 6.05 8.28
N GLU A 69 -10.59 4.81 8.75
CA GLU A 69 -10.44 4.47 10.17
C GLU A 69 -9.06 3.90 10.50
N VAL A 70 -8.12 3.93 9.54
CA VAL A 70 -6.77 3.38 9.73
C VAL A 70 -6.07 4.06 10.89
N THR A 71 -5.69 3.25 11.86
CA THR A 71 -4.92 3.65 13.04
C THR A 71 -3.44 3.29 12.88
N THR A 72 -2.61 3.78 13.81
CA THR A 72 -1.22 3.34 13.93
C THR A 72 -1.11 1.83 14.17
N ASP A 73 -2.06 1.24 14.91
CA ASP A 73 -2.05 -0.19 15.20
C ASP A 73 -2.31 -1.02 13.94
N ASP A 74 -3.14 -0.53 13.01
CA ASP A 74 -3.36 -1.17 11.71
C ASP A 74 -2.08 -1.13 10.86
N LEU A 75 -1.35 -0.01 10.88
CA LEU A 75 -0.05 0.09 10.21
C LEU A 75 0.97 -0.91 10.80
N LEU A 76 1.04 -1.02 12.13
CA LEU A 76 1.91 -1.99 12.80
C LEU A 76 1.47 -3.43 12.52
N GLY A 77 0.16 -3.68 12.46
CA GLY A 77 -0.45 -4.95 12.09
C GLY A 77 -0.06 -5.37 10.68
N PHE A 78 -0.13 -4.46 9.72
CA PHE A 78 0.31 -4.72 8.34
C PHE A 78 1.80 -5.03 8.26
N LEU A 79 2.65 -4.30 8.99
CA LEU A 79 4.10 -4.56 9.02
C LEU A 79 4.41 -5.93 9.64
N ARG A 80 3.67 -6.33 10.68
CA ARG A 80 3.75 -7.67 11.24
C ARG A 80 3.35 -8.72 10.20
N ALA A 81 2.21 -8.52 9.53
CA ALA A 81 1.75 -9.41 8.46
C ALA A 81 2.79 -9.52 7.32
N CYS A 82 3.45 -8.43 6.93
CA CYS A 82 4.54 -8.46 5.97
C CYS A 82 5.75 -9.27 6.47
N ARG A 83 6.06 -9.25 7.77
CA ARG A 83 7.18 -10.04 8.34
C ARG A 83 6.87 -11.52 8.46
N GLU A 84 5.59 -11.86 8.58
CA GLU A 84 5.09 -13.23 8.74
C GLU A 84 4.71 -13.87 7.41
N ALA A 85 4.44 -13.07 6.37
CA ALA A 85 4.12 -13.55 5.04
C ALA A 85 5.26 -14.36 4.40
N THR A 86 4.97 -15.62 4.12
CA THR A 86 5.78 -16.48 3.25
C THR A 86 5.37 -16.25 1.80
N LEU A 87 6.33 -15.98 0.91
CA LEU A 87 6.07 -15.77 -0.51
C LEU A 87 5.98 -17.11 -1.26
N PRO A 88 4.81 -17.52 -1.77
CA PRO A 88 4.70 -18.73 -2.58
C PRO A 88 5.49 -18.58 -3.88
N GLY A 89 6.29 -19.59 -4.25
CA GLY A 89 7.09 -19.60 -5.47
C GLY A 89 8.48 -18.98 -5.35
N ARG A 90 8.89 -18.48 -4.18
CA ARG A 90 10.32 -18.39 -3.86
C ARG A 90 10.81 -19.81 -3.62
N PRO A 91 11.94 -20.27 -4.21
CA PRO A 91 12.34 -21.66 -4.06
C PRO A 91 12.47 -21.96 -2.56
N GLY A 92 11.68 -22.92 -2.07
CA GLY A 92 11.96 -23.52 -0.76
C GLY A 92 13.34 -24.18 -0.76
N PRO A 93 13.67 -24.94 0.28
CA PRO A 93 14.57 -24.59 1.39
C PRO A 93 16.03 -24.21 1.01
N ASN A 94 16.34 -24.00 -0.27
CA ASN A 94 17.71 -23.92 -0.80
C ASN A 94 18.30 -22.51 -0.86
N VAL A 95 17.50 -21.47 -0.60
CA VAL A 95 18.01 -20.10 -0.45
C VAL A 95 17.99 -19.77 1.04
N VAL A 96 19.11 -20.04 1.68
CA VAL A 96 19.37 -19.72 3.09
C VAL A 96 20.29 -18.51 3.18
N GLY A 97 20.04 -17.63 4.15
CA GLY A 97 20.99 -16.58 4.49
C GLY A 97 22.31 -17.16 4.99
N MET A 98 23.35 -16.33 5.11
CA MET A 98 24.62 -16.74 5.72
C MET A 98 24.47 -17.17 7.20
N ASP A 99 23.33 -16.85 7.82
CA ASP A 99 22.90 -17.28 9.15
C ASP A 99 22.15 -18.63 9.16
N GLY A 100 22.05 -19.30 8.00
CA GLY A 100 21.39 -20.59 7.83
C GLY A 100 19.86 -20.55 7.82
N ARG A 101 19.24 -19.35 7.83
CA ARG A 101 17.78 -19.21 7.87
C ARG A 101 17.17 -19.12 6.46
N PRO A 102 16.01 -19.76 6.19
CA PRO A 102 15.32 -19.62 4.92
C PRO A 102 15.00 -18.15 4.57
N LEU A 103 15.25 -17.76 3.32
CA LEU A 103 14.91 -16.43 2.78
C LEU A 103 13.54 -16.44 2.07
N ASP A 104 12.54 -17.10 2.67
CA ASP A 104 11.18 -17.26 2.15
C ASP A 104 10.25 -16.07 2.47
N ARG A 105 10.78 -15.09 3.21
CA ARG A 105 10.09 -13.86 3.65
C ARG A 105 10.50 -12.64 2.82
N TYR A 106 9.76 -11.54 2.97
CA TYR A 106 10.15 -10.25 2.38
C TYR A 106 11.52 -9.79 2.91
N ALA A 107 12.34 -9.23 2.02
CA ALA A 107 13.61 -8.62 2.40
C ALA A 107 13.38 -7.41 3.33
N ALA A 108 14.31 -7.17 4.26
CA ALA A 108 14.25 -6.02 5.17
C ALA A 108 14.17 -4.68 4.43
N THR A 109 14.81 -4.56 3.25
CA THR A 109 14.74 -3.38 2.39
C THR A 109 13.33 -3.13 1.83
N THR A 110 12.59 -4.18 1.47
CA THR A 110 11.19 -4.07 1.02
C THR A 110 10.28 -3.61 2.16
N ILE A 111 10.49 -4.16 3.36
CA ILE A 111 9.73 -3.76 4.56
C ILE A 111 10.03 -2.31 4.93
N ASN A 112 11.30 -1.89 4.90
CA ASN A 112 11.70 -0.52 5.20
C ASN A 112 11.16 0.48 4.17
N ARG A 113 11.11 0.11 2.88
CA ARG A 113 10.49 0.95 1.84
C ARG A 113 8.99 1.12 2.08
N ARG A 114 8.27 0.02 2.37
CA ARG A 114 6.84 0.05 2.71
C ARG A 114 6.58 0.91 3.94
N LEU A 115 7.41 0.79 4.97
CA LEU A 115 7.31 1.62 6.17
C LEU A 115 7.47 3.11 5.86
N GLY A 116 8.49 3.48 5.08
CA GLY A 116 8.73 4.86 4.69
C GLY A 116 7.56 5.44 3.92
N LEU A 117 7.05 4.69 2.94
CA LEU A 117 5.90 5.07 2.13
C LEU A 117 4.64 5.25 2.98
N LEU A 118 4.30 4.25 3.80
CA LEU A 118 3.08 4.27 4.62
C LEU A 118 3.08 5.42 5.62
N LYS A 119 4.24 5.79 6.17
CA LYS A 119 4.37 6.98 7.03
C LYS A 119 4.03 8.27 6.28
N VAL A 120 4.58 8.44 5.08
CA VAL A 120 4.34 9.66 4.27
C VAL A 120 2.90 9.71 3.79
N TRP A 121 2.35 8.58 3.38
CA TRP A 121 0.94 8.48 2.99
C TRP A 121 0.00 8.74 4.18
N TRP A 122 0.25 8.18 5.35
CA TRP A 122 -0.58 8.40 6.53
C TRP A 122 -0.57 9.87 6.97
N LEU A 123 0.58 10.54 6.88
CA LEU A 123 0.66 11.99 7.13
C LEU A 123 -0.20 12.78 6.12
N PHE A 124 -0.13 12.44 4.83
CA PHE A 124 -0.98 13.03 3.81
C PHE A 124 -2.47 12.80 4.09
N ALA A 125 -2.86 11.59 4.46
CA ALA A 125 -4.23 11.22 4.80
C ALA A 125 -4.78 12.04 5.98
N VAL A 126 -4.03 12.13 7.08
CA VAL A 126 -4.43 12.88 8.26
C VAL A 126 -4.50 14.39 7.97
N GLU A 127 -3.58 14.93 7.18
CA GLU A 127 -3.63 16.32 6.74
C GLU A 127 -4.82 16.61 5.79
N GLY A 128 -5.16 15.69 4.90
CA GLY A 128 -6.32 15.78 4.01
C GLY A 128 -7.63 15.79 4.78
N VAL A 129 -7.82 14.85 5.71
CA VAL A 129 -8.99 14.78 6.61
C VAL A 129 -9.09 16.04 7.49
N ALA A 130 -7.96 16.60 7.94
CA ALA A 130 -7.93 17.84 8.70
C ALA A 130 -8.32 19.08 7.87
N ARG A 131 -8.03 19.08 6.56
CA ARG A 131 -8.45 20.15 5.64
C ARG A 131 -9.95 20.10 5.36
N ASP A 132 -10.52 18.93 5.14
CA ASP A 132 -11.95 18.76 4.84
C ASP A 132 -12.84 19.15 6.04
N ARG A 133 -12.44 18.75 7.26
CA ARG A 133 -13.14 19.16 8.50
C ARG A 133 -13.12 20.67 8.80
N ARG A 134 -12.19 21.43 8.21
CA ARG A 134 -12.16 22.90 8.33
C ARG A 134 -13.12 23.58 7.35
N LEU A 135 -13.37 22.99 6.18
CA LEU A 135 -14.30 23.53 5.19
C LEU A 135 -15.77 23.35 5.61
N VAL A 136 -16.10 22.28 6.35
CA VAL A 136 -17.46 22.03 6.87
C VAL A 136 -17.81 22.90 8.09
N ARG A 137 -16.84 23.62 8.67
CA ARG A 137 -17.05 24.51 9.83
C ARG A 137 -16.88 26.01 9.51
N GLY A 138 -16.82 26.36 8.23
CA GLY A 138 -16.70 27.75 7.73
C GLY A 138 -18.04 28.36 7.36
#